data_AF-A0A2S8RXU7-F1
#
_entry.id   AF-A0A2S8RXU7-F1
#
_cell.length_a   1.000
_cell.length_b   1.000
_cell.length_c   1.000
_cell.angle_alpha   90.00
_cell.angle_beta   90.00
_cell.angle_gamma   90.00
#
_symmetry.space_group_name_H-M   'P 1'
#
loop_
_entity.id
_entity.type
_entity.pdbx_description
1 polymer ?
#
loop_
_entity_poly.entity_id
_entity_poly.type
_entity_poly.pdbx_seq_one_letter_code
_entity_poly.pdbx_strand_id
1 'polypeptide(L)'
;MSIQTVSGSQFARMFCLRPTQYAWFLGAGASAAAGIPTGYAMITDFKKRIFCELSGAKLKEVDADDPMWIQRIEAFLASRSVLPPPNDPTEYAAAFEAVYPTPEDRRNYISVAVQKGTPSYAHRVLAALITAGRVPCTFTTNFDTLVETAATMTDQVVAPADRANLSVAGIDNADRAMLALGESRPLLAKIHGDYQSVSLKNTNEELREQDKKMRTVLTNACGRYGLIVVGYSGRDASVMEALNDGLNQATPFPAGLHWMSRSASGLLPDVRTFLEAAAAKGVRVNVIECQTFDELAADISDGSTWPDQLDAHIGTYTVPTALRPVPLPTAEHSAFPVLRCSALPVLEMPAVARRITLDRSLTTPEARQCLRDADVWAIVASRGKEIAAFGNDEELVRAFEKVGGRIDGTVSLAPAVDSWALGLLYDALTRAVCRHRPLRARWRRAGHAVMVHGDSDKETPQAREARRSKQEGLRKAYPAALYGATPQGYPFYEGVELHLEQAAERWWLTFEPATFVDVPYPERSIDQADADALLEKPRFVDPTIDWRRERWATRYNDVWAAIIDAWANTLAGDAGQALLTTGVPQGDGIDAVFKLSPVTAWSRPSHDHAYFHRAK
;
A
#
# COMPACT_ATOMS: atom_id res chain seq x y z
N MET A 1 18.38 16.19 21.72
CA MET A 1 17.52 16.72 20.62
C MET A 1 16.73 15.55 20.07
N SER A 2 15.45 15.74 19.73
CA SER A 2 14.61 14.66 19.20
C SER A 2 14.95 14.35 17.74
N ILE A 3 14.91 13.07 17.37
CA ILE A 3 14.96 12.63 15.97
C ILE A 3 13.71 13.17 15.27
N GLN A 4 13.89 13.89 14.17
CA GLN A 4 12.77 14.42 13.39
C GLN A 4 12.40 13.48 12.25
N THR A 5 11.11 13.24 12.07
CA THR A 5 10.60 12.55 10.88
C THR A 5 10.20 13.59 9.84
N VAL A 6 10.67 13.43 8.61
CA VAL A 6 10.38 14.31 7.48
C VAL A 6 9.91 13.50 6.28
N SER A 7 9.03 14.07 5.46
CA SER A 7 8.64 13.48 4.17
C SER A 7 9.76 13.60 3.13
N GLY A 8 9.71 12.76 2.08
CA GLY A 8 10.59 12.86 0.91
C GLY A 8 10.65 14.27 0.33
N SER A 9 9.49 14.88 0.02
CA SER A 9 9.42 16.26 -0.50
C SER A 9 10.02 17.32 0.42
N GLN A 10 9.87 17.19 1.75
CA GLN A 10 10.50 18.09 2.73
C GLN A 10 12.02 17.96 2.69
N PHE A 11 12.52 16.72 2.66
CA PHE A 11 13.94 16.46 2.55
C PHE A 11 14.51 16.94 1.21
N ALA A 12 13.82 16.70 0.10
CA ALA A 12 14.24 17.13 -1.23
C ALA A 12 14.48 18.65 -1.28
N ARG A 13 13.58 19.45 -0.69
CA ARG A 13 13.79 20.91 -0.57
C ARG A 13 15.06 21.26 0.22
N MET A 14 15.38 20.50 1.27
CA MET A 14 16.62 20.72 2.04
C MET A 14 17.86 20.34 1.24
N PHE A 15 17.84 19.18 0.58
CA PHE A 15 18.94 18.68 -0.24
C PHE A 15 19.26 19.64 -1.40
N CYS A 16 18.24 20.09 -2.15
CA CYS A 16 18.42 20.92 -3.34
C CYS A 16 19.05 22.29 -3.04
N LEU A 17 19.00 22.78 -1.80
CA LEU A 17 19.66 24.02 -1.40
C LEU A 17 21.19 23.91 -1.34
N ARG A 18 21.71 22.75 -0.93
CA ARG A 18 23.15 22.52 -0.69
C ARG A 18 23.55 21.07 -1.00
N PRO A 19 23.36 20.60 -2.24
CA PRO A 19 23.49 19.18 -2.56
C PRO A 19 24.93 18.65 -2.37
N THR A 20 25.93 19.51 -2.65
CA THR A 20 27.36 19.17 -2.54
C THR A 20 27.85 18.95 -1.11
N GLN A 21 27.02 19.23 -0.10
CA GLN A 21 27.35 18.99 1.31
C GLN A 21 27.00 17.57 1.77
N TYR A 22 26.43 16.73 0.89
CA TYR A 22 25.96 15.40 1.22
C TYR A 22 26.72 14.31 0.48
N ALA A 23 27.11 13.26 1.21
CA ALA A 23 27.47 11.97 0.67
C ALA A 23 26.26 11.03 0.73
N TRP A 24 26.23 10.04 -0.15
CA TRP A 24 25.18 9.02 -0.18
C TRP A 24 25.70 7.68 0.30
N PHE A 25 24.85 6.89 0.96
CA PHE A 25 25.11 5.52 1.33
C PHE A 25 23.95 4.64 0.86
N LEU A 26 24.22 3.74 -0.09
CA LEU A 26 23.23 2.88 -0.72
C LEU A 26 23.37 1.44 -0.23
N GLY A 27 22.31 0.90 0.34
CA GLY A 27 22.19 -0.54 0.64
C GLY A 27 21.31 -1.27 -0.38
N ALA A 28 21.09 -2.57 -0.15
CA ALA A 28 20.41 -3.45 -1.09
C ALA A 28 18.98 -3.00 -1.44
N GLY A 29 18.32 -2.27 -0.53
CA GLY A 29 17.00 -1.69 -0.78
C GLY A 29 16.98 -0.62 -1.88
N ALA A 30 18.11 0.02 -2.17
CA ALA A 30 18.21 1.00 -3.26
C ALA A 30 18.08 0.34 -4.64
N SER A 31 18.55 -0.91 -4.77
CA SER A 31 18.51 -1.71 -6.00
C SER A 31 17.22 -2.51 -6.17
N ALA A 32 16.27 -2.44 -5.22
CA ALA A 32 15.04 -3.24 -5.26
C ALA A 32 14.18 -2.95 -6.50
N ALA A 33 13.98 -1.68 -6.84
CA ALA A 33 13.21 -1.25 -8.01
C ALA A 33 13.89 -1.61 -9.34
N ALA A 34 15.20 -1.88 -9.32
CA ALA A 34 15.97 -2.34 -10.47
C ALA A 34 15.81 -3.85 -10.73
N GLY A 35 15.02 -4.57 -9.93
CA GLY A 35 14.80 -6.01 -10.06
C GLY A 35 15.84 -6.86 -9.32
N ILE A 36 16.70 -6.24 -8.49
CA ILE A 36 17.65 -6.97 -7.65
C ILE A 36 16.96 -7.31 -6.32
N PRO A 37 16.93 -8.58 -5.89
CA PRO A 37 16.31 -8.96 -4.63
C PRO A 37 17.04 -8.33 -3.44
N THR A 38 16.27 -7.78 -2.50
CA THR A 38 16.82 -7.28 -1.24
C THR A 38 17.26 -8.42 -0.33
N GLY A 39 18.10 -8.14 0.67
CA GLY A 39 18.49 -9.16 1.67
C GLY A 39 17.28 -9.80 2.36
N TYR A 40 16.22 -9.04 2.66
CA TYR A 40 14.98 -9.59 3.20
C TYR A 40 14.26 -10.51 2.19
N ALA A 41 14.17 -10.10 0.93
CA ALA A 41 13.56 -10.93 -0.11
C ALA A 41 14.33 -12.25 -0.32
N MET A 42 15.67 -12.20 -0.22
CA MET A 42 16.52 -13.39 -0.25
C MET A 42 16.26 -14.30 0.96
N ILE A 43 16.18 -13.75 2.18
CA ILE A 43 15.84 -14.54 3.39
C ILE A 43 14.50 -15.25 3.20
N THR A 44 13.48 -14.53 2.72
CA THR A 44 12.16 -15.11 2.46
C THR A 44 12.22 -16.23 1.42
N ASP A 45 12.94 -16.05 0.31
CA ASP A 45 13.14 -17.12 -0.69
C ASP A 45 13.89 -18.32 -0.10
N PHE A 46 14.94 -18.08 0.69
CA PHE A 46 15.72 -19.14 1.32
C PHE A 46 14.89 -19.93 2.34
N LYS A 47 14.15 -19.25 3.21
CA LYS A 47 13.21 -19.88 4.16
C LYS A 47 12.16 -20.71 3.43
N LYS A 48 11.60 -20.20 2.33
CA LYS A 48 10.65 -20.95 1.48
C LYS A 48 11.29 -22.23 0.93
N ARG A 49 12.53 -22.17 0.44
CA ARG A 49 13.24 -23.36 -0.08
C ARG A 49 13.48 -24.39 1.00
N ILE A 50 14.01 -23.97 2.16
CA ILE A 50 14.26 -24.84 3.31
C ILE A 50 12.94 -25.48 3.79
N PHE A 51 11.86 -24.69 3.86
CA PHE A 51 10.54 -25.22 4.21
C PHE A 51 10.06 -26.28 3.22
N CYS A 52 10.16 -26.03 1.92
CA CYS A 52 9.75 -26.98 0.89
C CYS A 52 10.56 -28.29 0.98
N GLU A 53 11.88 -28.18 1.18
CA GLU A 53 12.77 -29.32 1.35
C GLU A 53 12.40 -30.15 2.58
N LEU A 54 12.17 -29.52 3.73
CA LEU A 54 11.90 -30.21 5.00
C LEU A 54 10.47 -30.71 5.15
N SER A 55 9.50 -30.09 4.47
CA SER A 55 8.07 -30.46 4.53
C SER A 55 7.64 -31.38 3.38
N GLY A 56 8.42 -31.46 2.30
CA GLY A 56 8.06 -32.15 1.06
C GLY A 56 7.08 -31.38 0.17
N ALA A 57 6.71 -30.15 0.53
CA ALA A 57 5.86 -29.28 -0.30
C ALA A 57 6.59 -28.84 -1.58
N LYS A 58 5.87 -28.67 -2.69
CA LYS A 58 6.48 -28.19 -3.93
C LYS A 58 6.63 -26.66 -3.90
N LEU A 59 7.75 -26.16 -4.41
CA LEU A 59 8.05 -24.71 -4.44
C LEU A 59 6.97 -23.85 -5.14
N LYS A 60 6.24 -24.44 -6.10
CA LYS A 60 5.15 -23.77 -6.84
C LYS A 60 3.84 -23.64 -6.05
N GLU A 61 3.67 -24.43 -4.99
CA GLU A 61 2.45 -24.46 -4.16
C GLU A 61 2.54 -23.53 -2.95
N VAL A 62 3.75 -23.02 -2.67
CA VAL A 62 4.03 -22.12 -1.55
C VAL A 62 4.17 -20.71 -2.09
N ASP A 63 3.28 -19.82 -1.69
CA ASP A 63 3.40 -18.39 -2.00
C ASP A 63 4.16 -17.68 -0.88
N ALA A 64 5.29 -17.06 -1.20
CA ALA A 64 6.14 -16.40 -0.19
C ALA A 64 5.67 -14.98 0.12
N ASP A 65 4.70 -14.46 -0.64
CA ASP A 65 4.12 -13.14 -0.48
C ASP A 65 2.78 -13.17 0.28
N ASP A 66 2.20 -14.37 0.47
CA ASP A 66 0.96 -14.57 1.24
C ASP A 66 1.24 -14.61 2.76
N PRO A 67 0.60 -13.73 3.57
CA PRO A 67 0.74 -13.71 5.02
C PRO A 67 0.50 -15.05 5.72
N MET A 68 -0.45 -15.86 5.24
CA MET A 68 -0.73 -17.18 5.82
C MET A 68 0.43 -18.16 5.59
N TRP A 69 1.01 -18.14 4.39
CA TRP A 69 2.17 -18.97 4.07
C TRP A 69 3.42 -18.51 4.82
N ILE A 70 3.66 -17.20 4.91
CA ILE A 70 4.75 -16.65 5.72
C ILE A 70 4.63 -17.14 7.17
N GLN A 71 3.45 -17.00 7.79
CA GLN A 71 3.23 -17.46 9.17
C GLN A 71 3.48 -18.97 9.31
N ARG A 72 3.05 -19.77 8.33
CA ARG A 72 3.24 -21.22 8.33
C ARG A 72 4.72 -21.61 8.19
N ILE A 73 5.46 -20.95 7.30
CA ILE A 73 6.91 -21.17 7.10
C ILE A 73 7.65 -20.83 8.39
N GLU A 74 7.40 -19.66 8.97
CA GLU A 74 8.06 -19.20 10.21
C GLU A 74 7.77 -20.14 11.38
N ALA A 75 6.51 -20.52 11.61
CA ALA A 75 6.14 -21.44 12.68
C ALA A 75 6.80 -22.82 12.51
N PHE A 76 6.87 -23.34 11.28
CA PHE A 76 7.51 -24.61 10.98
C PHE A 76 9.03 -24.56 11.23
N LEU A 77 9.72 -23.54 10.73
CA LEU A 77 11.17 -23.40 10.91
C LEU A 77 11.54 -23.15 12.39
N ALA A 78 10.74 -22.35 13.11
CA ALA A 78 10.93 -22.10 14.54
C ALA A 78 10.82 -23.40 15.37
N SER A 79 9.88 -24.30 15.03
CA SER A 79 9.72 -25.59 15.73
C SER A 79 10.89 -26.56 15.57
N ARG A 80 11.76 -26.35 14.57
CA ARG A 80 12.89 -27.24 14.26
C ARG A 80 14.25 -26.64 14.60
N SER A 81 14.31 -25.38 15.05
CA SER A 81 15.55 -24.66 15.38
C SER A 81 16.63 -24.72 14.28
N VAL A 82 16.21 -24.70 13.01
CA VAL A 82 17.13 -24.82 11.85
C VAL A 82 17.82 -23.50 11.55
N LEU A 83 17.15 -22.38 11.79
CA LEU A 83 17.67 -21.03 11.56
C LEU A 83 17.69 -20.23 12.87
N PRO A 84 18.55 -19.21 12.98
CA PRO A 84 18.46 -18.20 14.03
C PRO A 84 17.07 -17.57 14.11
N PRO A 85 16.70 -16.97 15.26
CA PRO A 85 15.42 -16.26 15.39
C PRO A 85 15.25 -15.17 14.33
N PRO A 86 14.01 -14.83 13.96
CA PRO A 86 13.75 -13.74 13.03
C PRO A 86 14.42 -12.43 13.48
N ASN A 87 15.05 -11.74 12.54
CA ASN A 87 15.83 -10.53 12.73
C ASN A 87 17.19 -10.68 13.41
N ASP A 88 17.66 -11.89 13.70
CA ASP A 88 19.04 -12.10 14.12
C ASP A 88 20.03 -11.62 13.03
N PRO A 89 21.15 -10.94 13.39
CA PRO A 89 22.15 -10.50 12.41
C PRO A 89 22.73 -11.65 11.57
N THR A 90 22.76 -12.87 12.11
CA THR A 90 23.31 -14.07 11.45
C THR A 90 22.27 -14.81 10.60
N GLU A 91 20.98 -14.45 10.67
CA GLU A 91 19.87 -15.11 9.98
C GLU A 91 20.12 -15.21 8.47
N TYR A 92 20.57 -14.12 7.83
CA TYR A 92 20.87 -14.10 6.40
C TYR A 92 21.95 -15.11 6.03
N ALA A 93 23.08 -15.09 6.74
CA ALA A 93 24.22 -15.97 6.47
C ALA A 93 23.82 -17.44 6.68
N ALA A 94 23.14 -17.75 7.77
CA ALA A 94 22.66 -19.10 8.09
C ALA A 94 21.67 -19.62 7.05
N ALA A 95 20.69 -18.80 6.64
CA ALA A 95 19.72 -19.19 5.61
C ALA A 95 20.38 -19.38 4.24
N PHE A 96 21.35 -18.53 3.90
CA PHE A 96 22.07 -18.62 2.63
C PHE A 96 22.95 -19.87 2.57
N GLU A 97 23.66 -20.20 3.65
CA GLU A 97 24.47 -21.41 3.77
C GLU A 97 23.65 -22.69 3.78
N ALA A 98 22.46 -22.67 4.40
CA ALA A 98 21.56 -23.80 4.40
C ALA A 98 21.06 -24.16 2.99
N VAL A 99 20.77 -23.16 2.14
CA VAL A 99 20.30 -23.39 0.77
C VAL A 99 21.46 -23.62 -0.21
N TYR A 100 22.57 -22.92 -0.02
CA TYR A 100 23.75 -22.95 -0.90
C TYR A 100 25.01 -23.21 -0.06
N PRO A 101 25.37 -24.50 0.18
CA PRO A 101 26.43 -24.86 1.12
C PRO A 101 27.82 -24.41 0.71
N THR A 102 28.10 -24.33 -0.60
CA THR A 102 29.44 -23.98 -1.08
C THR A 102 29.57 -22.46 -1.33
N PRO A 103 30.75 -21.87 -1.09
CA PRO A 103 31.02 -20.47 -1.46
C PRO A 103 30.89 -20.20 -2.98
N GLU A 104 31.08 -21.22 -3.82
CA GLU A 104 30.91 -21.11 -5.26
C GLU A 104 29.44 -20.96 -5.66
N ASP A 105 28.55 -21.79 -5.08
CA ASP A 105 27.11 -21.70 -5.33
C ASP A 105 26.53 -20.35 -4.90
N ARG A 106 26.98 -19.84 -3.74
CA ARG A 106 26.59 -18.52 -3.24
C ARG A 106 27.03 -17.39 -4.19
N ARG A 107 28.26 -17.46 -4.71
CA ARG A 107 28.75 -16.50 -5.71
C ARG A 107 27.96 -16.57 -7.01
N ASN A 108 27.66 -17.78 -7.48
CA ASN A 108 26.86 -17.99 -8.68
C ASN A 108 25.44 -17.42 -8.52
N TYR A 109 24.81 -17.65 -7.36
CA TYR A 109 23.50 -17.07 -7.05
C TYR A 109 23.52 -15.54 -7.09
N ILE A 110 24.48 -14.91 -6.41
CA ILE A 110 24.62 -13.44 -6.39
C ILE A 110 24.87 -12.92 -7.81
N SER A 111 25.79 -13.54 -8.57
CA SER A 111 26.11 -13.17 -9.96
C SER A 111 24.87 -13.17 -10.85
N VAL A 112 24.04 -14.22 -10.77
CA VAL A 112 22.79 -14.31 -11.53
C VAL A 112 21.76 -13.28 -11.04
N ALA A 113 21.71 -13.00 -9.74
CA ALA A 113 20.78 -12.02 -9.18
C ALA A 113 21.11 -10.59 -9.64
N VAL A 114 22.40 -10.21 -9.66
CA VAL A 114 22.82 -8.85 -10.05
C VAL A 114 22.79 -8.64 -11.56
N GLN A 115 23.03 -9.67 -12.39
CA GLN A 115 22.95 -9.58 -13.85
C GLN A 115 21.54 -9.26 -14.37
N LYS A 116 20.50 -9.52 -13.59
CA LYS A 116 19.10 -9.21 -13.96
C LYS A 116 18.76 -7.74 -13.81
N GLY A 117 19.58 -6.98 -13.07
CA GLY A 117 19.30 -5.60 -12.72
C GLY A 117 19.49 -4.65 -13.90
N THR A 118 18.56 -3.74 -14.10
CA THR A 118 18.76 -2.57 -14.97
C THR A 118 18.58 -1.29 -14.15
N PRO A 119 19.35 -0.21 -14.40
CA PRO A 119 19.26 0.99 -13.58
C PRO A 119 17.83 1.52 -13.48
N SER A 120 17.32 1.62 -12.24
CA SER A 120 16.00 2.19 -11.95
C SER A 120 15.97 3.71 -12.16
N TYR A 121 14.79 4.32 -11.96
CA TYR A 121 14.64 5.77 -12.03
C TYR A 121 15.62 6.48 -11.07
N ALA A 122 15.69 6.01 -9.82
CA ALA A 122 16.57 6.60 -8.82
C ALA A 122 18.06 6.53 -9.19
N HIS A 123 18.51 5.44 -9.82
CA HIS A 123 19.89 5.31 -10.28
C HIS A 123 20.22 6.35 -11.35
N ARG A 124 19.28 6.62 -12.26
CA ARG A 124 19.43 7.64 -13.31
C ARG A 124 19.43 9.04 -12.75
N VAL A 125 18.54 9.36 -11.82
CA VAL A 125 18.54 10.66 -11.12
C VAL A 125 19.84 10.84 -10.34
N LEU A 126 20.29 9.83 -9.61
CA LEU A 126 21.57 9.88 -8.89
C LEU A 126 22.75 10.10 -9.85
N ALA A 127 22.78 9.39 -10.98
CA ALA A 127 23.81 9.57 -12.01
C ALA A 127 23.78 10.99 -12.59
N ALA A 128 22.59 11.55 -12.86
CA ALA A 128 22.44 12.93 -13.31
C ALA A 128 22.92 13.93 -12.24
N LEU A 129 22.66 13.68 -10.96
CA LEU A 129 23.20 14.51 -9.86
C LEU A 129 24.73 14.43 -9.79
N ILE A 130 25.32 13.26 -10.02
CA ILE A 130 26.77 13.07 -10.08
C ILE A 130 27.36 13.86 -11.25
N THR A 131 26.82 13.71 -12.46
CA THR A 131 27.24 14.44 -13.67
C THR A 131 27.05 15.95 -13.51
N ALA A 132 25.99 16.39 -12.82
CA ALA A 132 25.78 17.81 -12.49
C ALA A 132 26.69 18.34 -11.35
N GLY A 133 27.62 17.54 -10.83
CA GLY A 133 28.53 17.92 -9.74
C GLY A 133 27.85 18.14 -8.40
N ARG A 134 26.64 17.60 -8.21
CA ARG A 134 25.79 17.78 -7.01
C ARG A 134 25.99 16.68 -5.98
N VAL A 135 26.48 15.52 -6.39
CA VAL A 135 26.80 14.40 -5.49
C VAL A 135 28.30 14.11 -5.56
N PRO A 136 29.08 14.52 -4.55
CA PRO A 136 30.53 14.34 -4.54
C PRO A 136 30.94 12.89 -4.27
N CYS A 137 30.18 12.17 -3.43
CA CYS A 137 30.57 10.85 -2.97
C CYS A 137 29.37 9.94 -2.71
N THR A 138 29.45 8.71 -3.18
CA THR A 138 28.47 7.64 -2.95
C THR A 138 29.20 6.41 -2.43
N PHE A 139 28.70 5.84 -1.34
CA PHE A 139 29.15 4.58 -0.77
C PHE A 139 28.07 3.52 -0.99
N THR A 140 28.47 2.27 -1.15
CA THR A 140 27.51 1.18 -1.21
C THR A 140 28.05 -0.13 -0.66
N THR A 141 27.15 -0.95 -0.12
CA THR A 141 27.39 -2.36 0.21
C THR A 141 26.91 -3.30 -0.90
N ASN A 142 26.34 -2.77 -1.98
CA ASN A 142 25.80 -3.57 -3.06
C ASN A 142 26.92 -4.06 -3.98
N PHE A 143 26.78 -5.29 -4.46
CA PHE A 143 27.70 -5.90 -5.42
C PHE A 143 27.34 -5.59 -6.87
N ASP A 144 26.14 -5.08 -7.13
CA ASP A 144 25.69 -4.72 -8.47
C ASP A 144 26.47 -3.54 -9.07
N THR A 145 26.30 -3.32 -10.37
CA THR A 145 26.96 -2.24 -11.13
C THR A 145 25.97 -1.16 -11.58
N LEU A 146 24.83 -1.01 -10.90
CA LEU A 146 23.73 -0.18 -11.39
C LEU A 146 24.07 1.30 -11.37
N VAL A 147 24.79 1.77 -10.35
CA VAL A 147 25.25 3.16 -10.25
C VAL A 147 26.29 3.45 -11.32
N GLU A 148 27.25 2.54 -11.52
CA GLU A 148 28.29 2.63 -12.56
C GLU A 148 27.68 2.69 -13.95
N THR A 149 26.70 1.80 -14.21
CA THR A 149 26.00 1.71 -15.49
C THR A 149 25.18 2.97 -15.74
N ALA A 150 24.45 3.47 -14.73
CA ALA A 150 23.68 4.71 -14.84
C ALA A 150 24.58 5.93 -15.09
N ALA A 151 25.70 6.03 -14.38
CA ALA A 151 26.69 7.10 -14.57
C ALA A 151 27.28 7.05 -15.98
N THR A 152 27.63 5.86 -16.47
CA THR A 152 28.13 5.68 -17.84
C THR A 152 27.10 6.08 -18.88
N MET A 153 25.84 5.66 -18.72
CA MET A 153 24.74 6.06 -19.61
C MET A 153 24.53 7.58 -19.61
N THR A 154 24.64 8.22 -18.46
CA THR A 154 24.47 9.68 -18.30
C THR A 154 25.64 10.46 -18.91
N ASP A 155 26.88 10.01 -18.72
CA ASP A 155 28.07 10.65 -19.31
C ASP A 155 28.08 10.58 -20.86
N GLN A 156 27.33 9.64 -21.46
CA GLN A 156 27.18 9.54 -22.92
C GLN A 156 26.20 10.57 -23.51
N VAL A 157 25.32 11.16 -22.70
CA VAL A 157 24.34 12.16 -23.18
C VAL A 157 24.83 13.61 -23.04
N VAL A 158 25.92 13.83 -22.30
CA VAL A 158 26.55 15.16 -22.11
C VAL A 158 27.83 15.32 -22.93
N ALA A 159 28.28 16.57 -23.09
CA ALA A 159 29.53 16.85 -23.76
C ALA A 159 30.74 16.28 -22.98
N PRO A 160 31.84 15.89 -23.65
CA PRO A 160 33.01 15.30 -22.98
C PRO A 160 33.60 16.13 -21.83
N ALA A 161 33.48 17.47 -21.89
CA ALA A 161 33.96 18.38 -20.86
C ALA A 161 33.08 18.39 -19.58
N ASP A 162 31.81 18.01 -19.70
CA ASP A 162 30.82 18.02 -18.62
C ASP A 162 30.64 16.62 -17.99
N ARG A 163 31.38 15.61 -18.46
CA ARG A 163 31.32 14.25 -17.92
C ARG A 163 31.85 14.20 -16.49
N ALA A 164 31.14 13.50 -15.61
CA ALA A 164 31.58 13.33 -14.23
C ALA A 164 32.86 12.48 -14.14
N ASN A 165 33.03 11.50 -15.04
CA ASN A 165 34.13 10.54 -14.98
C ASN A 165 34.23 9.88 -13.60
N LEU A 166 33.14 9.21 -13.20
CA LEU A 166 32.97 8.61 -11.89
C LEU A 166 34.16 7.71 -11.51
N SER A 167 34.80 8.03 -10.39
CA SER A 167 35.89 7.23 -9.83
C SER A 167 35.30 6.09 -9.02
N VAL A 168 35.33 4.88 -9.58
CA VAL A 168 34.87 3.66 -8.88
C VAL A 168 36.05 3.01 -8.16
N ALA A 169 35.87 2.69 -6.88
CA ALA A 169 36.86 2.00 -6.06
C ALA A 169 36.20 0.90 -5.22
N GLY A 170 36.74 -0.32 -5.32
CA GLY A 170 36.40 -1.45 -4.47
C GLY A 170 37.43 -1.67 -3.37
N ILE A 171 37.21 -2.72 -2.57
CA ILE A 171 38.09 -3.11 -1.46
C ILE A 171 39.56 -3.30 -1.87
N ASP A 172 39.79 -3.74 -3.11
CA ASP A 172 41.11 -3.96 -3.72
C ASP A 172 41.85 -2.66 -4.08
N ASN A 173 41.19 -1.50 -4.04
CA ASN A 173 41.78 -0.21 -4.42
C ASN A 173 41.35 0.95 -3.51
N ALA A 174 41.49 0.77 -2.20
CA ALA A 174 41.16 1.80 -1.20
C ALA A 174 41.98 3.10 -1.37
N ASP A 175 43.23 3.03 -1.86
CA ASP A 175 44.07 4.21 -2.09
C ASP A 175 43.48 5.14 -3.17
N ARG A 176 42.88 4.58 -4.22
CA ARG A 176 42.13 5.35 -5.22
C ARG A 176 40.93 6.06 -4.60
N ALA A 177 40.22 5.39 -3.68
CA ALA A 177 39.08 5.98 -2.99
C ALA A 177 39.53 7.16 -2.10
N MET A 178 40.62 7.00 -1.34
CA MET A 178 41.23 8.07 -0.55
C MET A 178 41.65 9.26 -1.42
N LEU A 179 42.31 9.01 -2.55
CA LEU A 179 42.74 10.05 -3.48
C LEU A 179 41.54 10.81 -4.06
N ALA A 180 40.54 10.10 -4.57
CA ALA A 180 39.33 10.72 -5.13
C ALA A 180 38.59 11.55 -4.07
N LEU A 181 38.48 11.04 -2.84
CA LEU A 181 37.88 11.77 -1.72
C LEU A 181 38.67 13.04 -1.39
N GLY A 182 40.01 12.98 -1.38
CA GLY A 182 40.88 14.13 -1.13
C GLY A 182 40.79 15.20 -2.23
N GLU A 183 40.79 14.78 -3.48
CA GLU A 183 40.70 15.65 -4.67
C GLU A 183 39.26 16.14 -4.95
N SER A 184 38.27 15.69 -4.19
CA SER A 184 36.85 16.02 -4.40
C SER A 184 36.33 15.56 -5.78
N ARG A 185 36.91 14.50 -6.32
CA ARG A 185 36.44 13.86 -7.54
C ARG A 185 35.20 13.03 -7.25
N PRO A 186 34.22 12.95 -8.17
CA PRO A 186 33.06 12.09 -7.99
C PRO A 186 33.50 10.65 -7.69
N LEU A 187 33.10 10.15 -6.52
CA LEU A 187 33.53 8.85 -5.99
C LEU A 187 32.34 7.91 -5.81
N LEU A 188 32.47 6.68 -6.31
CA LEU A 188 31.67 5.53 -5.89
C LEU A 188 32.58 4.52 -5.18
N ALA A 189 32.40 4.36 -3.88
CA ALA A 189 33.16 3.42 -3.06
C ALA A 189 32.32 2.20 -2.66
N LYS A 190 32.72 1.01 -3.09
CA LYS A 190 32.08 -0.28 -2.79
C LYS A 190 32.76 -0.92 -1.59
N ILE A 191 32.12 -0.88 -0.41
CA ILE A 191 32.74 -1.18 0.87
C ILE A 191 33.18 -2.65 0.97
N HIS A 192 32.34 -3.58 0.48
CA HIS A 192 32.65 -5.01 0.49
C HIS A 192 33.28 -5.51 -0.82
N GLY A 193 33.64 -4.61 -1.74
CA GLY A 193 34.16 -4.95 -3.06
C GLY A 193 33.11 -5.31 -4.10
N ASP A 194 33.55 -5.95 -5.18
CA ASP A 194 32.70 -6.46 -6.26
C ASP A 194 32.67 -8.00 -6.20
N TYR A 195 31.54 -8.64 -6.51
CA TYR A 195 31.47 -10.10 -6.53
C TYR A 195 32.44 -10.72 -7.56
N GLN A 196 32.85 -9.94 -8.57
CA GLN A 196 33.86 -10.31 -9.56
C GLN A 196 35.30 -10.21 -9.03
N SER A 197 35.56 -9.43 -7.97
CA SER A 197 36.92 -9.12 -7.51
C SER A 197 37.52 -10.17 -6.56
N VAL A 198 36.78 -11.21 -6.18
CA VAL A 198 37.32 -12.31 -5.35
C VAL A 198 38.20 -13.27 -6.16
N SER A 199 38.21 -13.16 -7.50
CA SER A 199 39.22 -13.82 -8.32
C SER A 199 40.43 -12.92 -8.46
N LEU A 200 41.27 -12.85 -7.43
CA LEU A 200 42.70 -12.60 -7.54
C LEU A 200 43.22 -12.54 -6.10
N LYS A 201 43.90 -13.61 -5.70
CA LYS A 201 44.98 -13.69 -4.69
C LYS A 201 44.75 -12.80 -3.47
N ASN A 202 44.51 -13.34 -2.27
CA ASN A 202 44.96 -12.74 -1.00
C ASN A 202 44.62 -13.63 0.19
N THR A 203 45.50 -13.66 1.19
CA THR A 203 45.31 -14.33 2.48
C THR A 203 44.22 -13.61 3.28
N ASN A 204 43.62 -14.30 4.27
CA ASN A 204 42.56 -13.72 5.12
C ASN A 204 42.97 -12.41 5.85
N GLU A 205 44.27 -12.16 5.99
CA GLU A 205 44.81 -10.99 6.69
C GLU A 205 44.85 -9.73 5.81
N GLU A 206 45.27 -9.88 4.55
CA GLU A 206 45.33 -8.75 3.60
C GLU A 206 43.93 -8.23 3.24
N LEU A 207 42.96 -9.12 3.09
CA LEU A 207 41.55 -8.73 2.90
C LEU A 207 41.01 -7.92 4.08
N ARG A 208 41.36 -8.30 5.32
CA ARG A 208 40.97 -7.55 6.52
C ARG A 208 41.61 -6.17 6.59
N GLU A 209 42.87 -6.04 6.15
CA GLU A 209 43.54 -4.74 6.08
C GLU A 209 42.91 -3.84 5.02
N GLN A 210 42.63 -4.37 3.83
CA GLN A 210 41.97 -3.66 2.74
C GLN A 210 40.56 -3.19 3.13
N ASP A 211 39.77 -4.06 3.75
CA ASP A 211 38.47 -3.76 4.34
C ASP A 211 38.54 -2.61 5.35
N LYS A 212 39.55 -2.63 6.24
CA LYS A 212 39.79 -1.54 7.19
C LYS A 212 40.14 -0.22 6.51
N LYS A 213 40.94 -0.24 5.44
CA LYS A 213 41.27 0.96 4.66
C LYS A 213 40.02 1.55 3.99
N MET A 214 39.17 0.71 3.41
CA MET A 214 37.92 1.17 2.79
C MET A 214 36.94 1.75 3.83
N ARG A 215 36.80 1.13 5.00
CA ARG A 215 36.03 1.72 6.11
C ARG A 215 36.58 3.08 6.56
N THR A 216 37.91 3.24 6.56
CA THR A 216 38.55 4.53 6.86
C THR A 216 38.14 5.62 5.87
N VAL A 217 37.96 5.29 4.58
CA VAL A 217 37.45 6.25 3.57
C VAL A 217 36.04 6.72 3.94
N LEU A 218 35.16 5.81 4.33
CA LEU A 218 33.81 6.14 4.79
C LEU A 218 33.85 7.04 6.03
N THR A 219 34.64 6.67 7.05
CA THR A 219 34.81 7.46 8.27
C THR A 219 35.30 8.88 7.97
N ASN A 220 36.26 9.04 7.04
CA ASN A 220 36.76 10.35 6.63
C ASN A 220 35.69 11.17 5.89
N ALA A 221 34.89 10.54 5.04
CA ALA A 221 33.79 11.21 4.36
C ALA A 221 32.71 11.71 5.34
N CYS A 222 32.44 10.96 6.42
CA CYS A 222 31.52 11.36 7.49
C CYS A 222 31.97 12.64 8.22
N GLY A 223 33.28 12.93 8.28
CA GLY A 223 33.80 14.19 8.83
C GLY A 223 33.71 15.38 7.86
N ARG A 224 33.46 15.12 6.57
CA ARG A 224 33.45 16.15 5.50
C ARG A 224 32.05 16.50 5.01
N TYR A 225 31.15 15.52 5.02
CA TYR A 225 29.80 15.65 4.45
C TYR A 225 28.73 15.20 5.44
N GLY A 226 27.50 15.71 5.30
CA GLY A 226 26.34 14.99 5.81
C GLY A 226 26.16 13.67 5.06
N LEU A 227 25.39 12.75 5.62
CA LEU A 227 25.18 11.42 5.03
C LEU A 227 23.70 11.16 4.79
N ILE A 228 23.36 10.75 3.57
CA ILE A 228 22.02 10.31 3.17
C ILE A 228 22.06 8.80 2.99
N VAL A 229 21.37 8.07 3.85
CA VAL A 229 21.36 6.61 3.86
C VAL A 229 20.06 6.11 3.23
N VAL A 230 20.17 5.32 2.16
CA VAL A 230 19.03 4.78 1.41
C VAL A 230 19.14 3.28 1.24
N GLY A 231 18.08 2.55 1.59
CA GLY A 231 17.99 1.12 1.35
C GLY A 231 18.95 0.25 2.17
N TYR A 232 19.64 0.83 3.16
CA TYR A 232 20.49 0.10 4.09
C TYR A 232 19.74 -0.20 5.39
N SER A 233 19.77 -1.46 5.82
CA SER A 233 19.03 -1.93 7.00
C SER A 233 19.76 -1.67 8.32
N GLY A 234 21.07 -1.46 8.29
CA GLY A 234 21.89 -1.36 9.51
C GLY A 234 22.34 -2.70 10.11
N ARG A 235 22.21 -3.81 9.38
CA ARG A 235 22.59 -5.15 9.88
C ARG A 235 24.09 -5.46 9.80
N ASP A 236 24.83 -4.77 8.93
CA ASP A 236 26.27 -5.01 8.82
C ASP A 236 27.00 -4.32 9.96
N ALA A 237 27.48 -5.12 10.91
CA ALA A 237 28.18 -4.63 12.10
C ALA A 237 29.41 -3.80 11.76
N SER A 238 30.13 -4.17 10.70
CA SER A 238 31.39 -3.51 10.31
C SER A 238 31.15 -2.13 9.68
N VAL A 239 30.06 -1.99 8.93
CA VAL A 239 29.61 -0.69 8.41
C VAL A 239 29.07 0.17 9.55
N MET A 240 28.26 -0.40 10.45
CA MET A 240 27.75 0.34 11.61
C MET A 240 28.87 0.81 12.53
N GLU A 241 29.93 0.01 12.72
CA GLU A 241 31.14 0.40 13.43
C GLU A 241 31.83 1.61 12.75
N ALA A 242 32.04 1.57 11.43
CA ALA A 242 32.63 2.68 10.69
C ALA A 242 31.80 3.98 10.79
N LEU A 243 30.46 3.88 10.75
CA LEU A 243 29.57 5.01 10.95
C LEU A 243 29.65 5.57 12.37
N ASN A 244 29.72 4.70 13.39
CA ASN A 244 29.95 5.10 14.78
C ASN A 244 31.31 5.76 14.97
N ASP A 245 32.36 5.26 14.33
CA ASP A 245 33.69 5.90 14.31
C ASP A 245 33.63 7.29 13.66
N GLY A 246 32.77 7.46 12.64
CA GLY A 246 32.48 8.76 12.04
C GLY A 246 31.95 9.77 13.04
N LEU A 247 31.22 9.34 14.08
CA LEU A 247 30.77 10.22 15.16
C LEU A 247 31.90 10.72 16.05
N ASN A 248 33.07 10.08 16.04
CA ASN A 248 34.23 10.46 16.84
C ASN A 248 35.11 11.52 16.15
N GLN A 249 34.77 11.88 14.91
CA GLN A 249 35.41 12.99 14.19
C GLN A 249 35.16 14.33 14.89
N ALA A 250 36.06 15.30 14.68
CA ALA A 250 35.93 16.63 15.29
C ALA A 250 34.67 17.39 14.84
N THR A 251 34.24 17.16 13.60
CA THR A 251 33.01 17.73 13.02
C THR A 251 32.20 16.61 12.35
N PRO A 252 31.47 15.79 13.11
CA PRO A 252 30.77 14.64 12.56
C PRO A 252 29.54 15.08 11.77
N PHE A 253 29.41 14.59 10.54
CA PHE A 253 28.26 14.78 9.66
C PHE A 253 27.80 16.25 9.55
N PRO A 254 28.63 17.17 9.03
CA PRO A 254 28.38 18.62 9.09
C PRO A 254 27.05 19.09 8.46
N ALA A 255 26.50 18.37 7.48
CA ALA A 255 25.19 18.68 6.88
C ALA A 255 24.02 17.85 7.46
N GLY A 256 24.30 17.09 8.51
CA GLY A 256 23.37 16.19 9.18
C GLY A 256 23.39 14.76 8.66
N LEU A 257 22.68 13.90 9.36
CA LEU A 257 22.50 12.48 9.08
C LEU A 257 21.03 12.25 8.73
N HIS A 258 20.77 11.75 7.53
CA HIS A 258 19.42 11.56 7.00
C HIS A 258 19.23 10.11 6.61
N TRP A 259 18.32 9.41 7.28
CA TRP A 259 18.10 7.98 7.09
C TRP A 259 16.73 7.72 6.47
N MET A 260 16.70 7.19 5.26
CA MET A 260 15.45 6.83 4.60
C MET A 260 14.89 5.53 5.14
N SER A 261 13.61 5.53 5.52
CA SER A 261 12.87 4.36 5.95
C SER A 261 11.42 4.42 5.45
N ARG A 262 10.76 3.27 5.31
CA ARG A 262 9.31 3.23 5.00
C ARG A 262 8.46 3.72 6.16
N SER A 263 9.00 3.63 7.38
CA SER A 263 8.40 4.11 8.63
C SER A 263 9.50 4.31 9.67
N ALA A 264 9.41 5.37 10.46
CA ALA A 264 10.32 5.58 11.59
C ALA A 264 10.23 4.47 12.66
N SER A 265 9.09 3.78 12.77
CA SER A 265 8.92 2.63 13.67
C SER A 265 9.66 1.37 13.19
N GLY A 266 9.99 1.27 11.90
CA GLY A 266 10.64 0.11 11.29
C GLY A 266 12.17 0.09 11.38
N LEU A 267 12.79 1.10 12.00
CA LEU A 267 14.25 1.15 12.18
C LEU A 267 14.72 0.09 13.18
N LEU A 268 15.80 -0.60 12.83
CA LEU A 268 16.43 -1.57 13.74
C LEU A 268 17.00 -0.89 15.00
N PRO A 269 17.09 -1.60 16.13
CA PRO A 269 17.60 -1.05 17.40
C PRO A 269 18.99 -0.41 17.28
N ASP A 270 19.90 -1.02 16.54
CA ASP A 270 21.27 -0.51 16.37
C ASP A 270 21.29 0.79 15.57
N VAL A 271 20.44 0.90 14.54
CA VAL A 271 20.27 2.13 13.76
C VAL A 271 19.70 3.23 14.65
N ARG A 272 18.65 2.93 15.42
CA ARG A 272 18.06 3.89 16.37
C ARG A 272 19.10 4.40 17.36
N THR A 273 19.89 3.50 17.94
CA THR A 273 20.95 3.82 18.90
C THR A 273 22.01 4.72 18.26
N PHE A 274 22.43 4.43 17.03
CA PHE A 274 23.35 5.26 16.26
C PHE A 274 22.79 6.68 15.97
N LEU A 275 21.53 6.77 15.54
CA LEU A 275 20.84 8.04 15.27
C LEU A 275 20.69 8.88 16.55
N GLU A 276 20.36 8.25 17.68
CA GLU A 276 20.26 8.92 18.99
C GLU A 276 21.63 9.41 19.47
N ALA A 277 22.68 8.61 19.31
CA ALA A 277 24.06 9.00 19.64
C ALA A 277 24.54 10.19 18.79
N ALA A 278 24.18 10.22 17.50
CA ALA A 278 24.46 11.36 16.62
C ALA A 278 23.74 12.63 17.09
N ALA A 279 22.45 12.52 17.41
CA ALA A 279 21.66 13.64 17.93
C ALA A 279 22.19 14.16 19.28
N ALA A 280 22.71 13.28 20.14
CA ALA A 280 23.34 13.66 21.41
C ALA A 280 24.65 14.46 21.20
N LYS A 281 25.38 14.21 20.10
CA LYS A 281 26.57 14.98 19.69
C LYS A 281 26.24 16.28 18.94
N GLY A 282 24.96 16.65 18.84
CA GLY A 282 24.52 17.88 18.17
C GLY A 282 24.45 17.78 16.65
N VAL A 283 24.58 16.57 16.08
CA VAL A 283 24.34 16.34 14.65
C VAL A 283 22.84 16.48 14.38
N ARG A 284 22.47 17.16 13.29
CA ARG A 284 21.07 17.18 12.83
C ARG A 284 20.70 15.80 12.31
N VAL A 285 19.69 15.17 12.89
CA VAL A 285 19.26 13.81 12.51
C VAL A 285 17.82 13.81 12.02
N ASN A 286 17.61 13.31 10.80
CA ASN A 286 16.30 13.17 10.19
C ASN A 286 16.05 11.73 9.75
N VAL A 287 14.82 11.24 9.97
CA VAL A 287 14.30 10.03 9.32
C VAL A 287 13.43 10.47 8.15
N ILE A 288 13.80 10.09 6.94
CA ILE A 288 13.04 10.40 5.73
C ILE A 288 12.03 9.27 5.53
N GLU A 289 10.74 9.55 5.74
CA GLU A 289 9.67 8.60 5.46
C GLU A 289 9.32 8.61 3.98
N CYS A 290 9.65 7.50 3.30
CA CYS A 290 9.45 7.31 1.87
C CYS A 290 9.40 5.80 1.55
N GLN A 291 8.55 5.36 0.62
CA GLN A 291 8.36 3.93 0.36
C GLN A 291 9.50 3.33 -0.44
N THR A 292 10.02 4.08 -1.42
CA THR A 292 11.04 3.58 -2.36
C THR A 292 12.07 4.64 -2.71
N PHE A 293 13.26 4.20 -3.14
CA PHE A 293 14.29 5.14 -3.58
C PHE A 293 13.84 5.93 -4.82
N ASP A 294 13.08 5.30 -5.73
CA ASP A 294 12.53 5.96 -6.93
C ASP A 294 11.58 7.12 -6.56
N GLU A 295 10.77 6.98 -5.50
CA GLU A 295 9.92 8.05 -4.98
C GLU A 295 10.74 9.21 -4.40
N LEU A 296 11.75 8.94 -3.57
CA LEU A 296 12.65 9.98 -3.04
C LEU A 296 13.41 10.69 -4.16
N ALA A 297 13.84 9.94 -5.18
CA ALA A 297 14.52 10.48 -6.35
C ALA A 297 13.59 11.36 -7.20
N ALA A 298 12.30 11.02 -7.30
CA ALA A 298 11.30 11.87 -7.95
C ALA A 298 11.15 13.21 -7.22
N ASP A 299 10.98 13.18 -5.89
CA ASP A 299 10.91 14.41 -5.08
C ASP A 299 12.17 15.30 -5.26
N ILE A 300 13.36 14.68 -5.32
CA ILE A 300 14.62 15.40 -5.55
C ILE A 300 14.72 15.95 -6.97
N SER A 301 14.27 15.17 -7.96
CA SER A 301 14.27 15.57 -9.36
C SER A 301 13.38 16.79 -9.58
N ASP A 302 12.18 16.78 -9.01
CA ASP A 302 11.20 17.88 -9.10
C ASP A 302 11.69 19.15 -8.39
N GLY A 303 12.46 19.00 -7.31
CA GLY A 303 13.09 20.10 -6.59
C GLY A 303 14.36 20.65 -7.24
N SER A 304 14.88 19.98 -8.27
CA SER A 304 16.15 20.30 -8.92
C SER A 304 15.93 21.00 -10.27
N THR A 305 16.91 21.81 -10.68
CA THR A 305 16.98 22.35 -12.05
C THR A 305 17.96 21.53 -12.87
N TRP A 306 17.62 21.22 -14.11
CA TRP A 306 18.42 20.32 -14.96
C TRP A 306 18.80 20.99 -16.27
N PRO A 307 20.02 20.74 -16.80
CA PRO A 307 20.30 20.95 -18.22
C PRO A 307 19.39 20.08 -19.08
N ASP A 308 18.95 20.60 -20.24
CA ASP A 308 17.99 19.93 -21.14
C ASP A 308 18.37 18.48 -21.47
N GLN A 309 19.66 18.19 -21.64
CA GLN A 309 20.17 16.85 -21.94
C GLN A 309 19.92 15.86 -20.80
N LEU A 310 20.13 16.31 -19.55
CA LEU A 310 19.91 15.48 -18.36
C LEU A 310 18.41 15.32 -18.07
N ASP A 311 17.63 16.39 -18.23
CA ASP A 311 16.18 16.36 -18.04
C ASP A 311 15.52 15.38 -19.01
N ALA A 312 15.87 15.47 -20.30
CA ALA A 312 15.41 14.52 -21.30
C ALA A 312 15.85 13.08 -20.98
N HIS A 313 17.10 12.89 -20.55
CA HIS A 313 17.62 11.56 -20.19
C HIS A 313 16.85 10.93 -19.01
N ILE A 314 16.58 11.70 -17.95
CA ILE A 314 15.77 11.27 -16.81
C ILE A 314 14.35 10.93 -17.28
N GLY A 315 13.74 11.82 -18.07
CA GLY A 315 12.37 11.68 -18.59
C GLY A 315 12.15 10.48 -19.53
N THR A 316 13.20 9.92 -20.14
CA THR A 316 13.08 8.68 -20.94
C THR A 316 12.65 7.46 -20.12
N TYR A 317 12.89 7.48 -18.81
CA TYR A 317 12.55 6.37 -17.93
C TYR A 317 11.19 6.62 -17.28
N THR A 318 10.17 5.89 -17.74
CA THR A 318 8.87 5.88 -17.07
C THR A 318 8.88 4.81 -15.97
N VAL A 319 8.59 5.20 -14.72
CA VAL A 319 8.42 4.26 -13.61
C VAL A 319 7.38 3.21 -14.03
N PRO A 320 7.70 1.90 -14.03
CA PRO A 320 6.72 0.87 -14.36
C PRO A 320 5.54 0.97 -13.40
N THR A 321 4.34 1.22 -13.92
CA THR A 321 3.12 1.22 -13.10
C THR A 321 2.98 -0.17 -12.46
N ALA A 322 2.97 -0.22 -11.12
CA ALA A 322 2.95 -1.46 -10.34
C ALA A 322 1.73 -2.37 -10.65
N LEU A 323 0.68 -1.80 -11.23
CA LEU A 323 -0.47 -2.54 -11.72
C LEU A 323 -0.28 -2.85 -13.22
N ARG A 324 0.31 -4.01 -13.51
CA ARG A 324 0.18 -4.61 -14.85
C ARG A 324 -1.16 -5.34 -14.90
N PRO A 325 -2.10 -4.96 -15.78
CA PRO A 325 -3.30 -5.75 -16.00
C PRO A 325 -2.87 -7.16 -16.43
N VAL A 326 -3.27 -8.18 -15.67
CA VAL A 326 -3.08 -9.56 -16.10
C VAL A 326 -3.97 -9.76 -17.33
N PRO A 327 -3.42 -10.15 -18.50
CA PRO A 327 -4.24 -10.44 -19.65
C PRO A 327 -5.12 -11.65 -19.34
N LEU A 328 -6.42 -11.40 -19.13
CA LEU A 328 -7.38 -12.47 -18.88
C LEU A 328 -7.62 -13.26 -20.17
N PRO A 329 -7.66 -14.60 -20.13
CA PRO A 329 -8.03 -15.40 -21.29
C PRO A 329 -9.38 -14.98 -21.85
N THR A 330 -9.45 -14.66 -23.14
CA THR A 330 -10.67 -14.21 -23.80
C THR A 330 -11.49 -15.35 -24.41
N ALA A 331 -10.84 -16.49 -24.69
CA ALA A 331 -11.46 -17.69 -25.23
C ALA A 331 -12.03 -18.58 -24.12
N GLU A 332 -13.26 -19.05 -24.31
CA GLU A 332 -13.87 -20.05 -23.44
C GLU A 332 -13.24 -21.42 -23.70
N HIS A 333 -12.79 -22.11 -22.65
CA HIS A 333 -12.18 -23.43 -22.78
C HIS A 333 -13.22 -24.57 -22.63
N SER A 334 -14.31 -24.33 -21.92
CA SER A 334 -15.40 -25.28 -21.70
C SER A 334 -16.72 -24.53 -21.45
N ALA A 335 -17.85 -25.24 -21.39
CA ALA A 335 -19.14 -24.65 -21.00
C ALA A 335 -19.32 -24.56 -19.46
N PHE A 336 -18.62 -25.41 -18.71
CA PHE A 336 -18.66 -25.48 -17.24
C PHE A 336 -17.28 -25.89 -16.69
N PRO A 337 -16.95 -25.50 -15.44
CA PRO A 337 -17.78 -24.78 -14.48
C PRO A 337 -17.82 -23.26 -14.72
N VAL A 338 -18.98 -22.65 -14.43
CA VAL A 338 -19.13 -21.19 -14.31
C VAL A 338 -19.33 -20.83 -12.84
N LEU A 339 -18.62 -19.82 -12.37
CA LEU A 339 -18.81 -19.27 -11.03
C LEU A 339 -19.81 -18.14 -11.13
N ARG A 340 -20.86 -18.22 -10.31
CA ARG A 340 -21.75 -17.10 -10.10
C ARG A 340 -21.11 -16.14 -9.10
N CYS A 341 -21.05 -14.86 -9.44
CA CYS A 341 -20.56 -13.83 -8.54
C CYS A 341 -21.74 -13.06 -7.92
N SER A 342 -21.61 -12.61 -6.68
CA SER A 342 -22.56 -11.69 -6.04
C SER A 342 -22.28 -10.24 -6.46
N ALA A 343 -22.34 -9.98 -7.76
CA ALA A 343 -22.01 -8.69 -8.37
C ALA A 343 -23.08 -8.28 -9.37
N LEU A 344 -23.67 -7.10 -9.19
CA LEU A 344 -24.66 -6.53 -10.10
C LEU A 344 -24.01 -5.48 -10.99
N PRO A 345 -24.12 -5.59 -12.32
CA PRO A 345 -23.74 -4.51 -13.21
C PRO A 345 -24.50 -3.22 -12.88
N VAL A 346 -23.76 -2.12 -12.71
CA VAL A 346 -24.32 -0.77 -12.64
C VAL A 346 -24.49 -0.28 -14.08
N LEU A 347 -25.73 -0.25 -14.56
CA LEU A 347 -26.09 0.12 -15.93
C LEU A 347 -26.13 1.64 -16.12
N GLU A 348 -26.55 2.37 -15.08
CA GLU A 348 -26.59 3.83 -15.06
C GLU A 348 -26.18 4.32 -13.67
N MET A 349 -25.40 5.39 -13.64
CA MET A 349 -24.88 6.02 -12.43
C MET A 349 -24.86 7.55 -12.62
N PRO A 350 -25.08 8.35 -11.57
CA PRO A 350 -25.04 9.81 -11.68
C PRO A 350 -23.68 10.32 -12.14
N ALA A 351 -23.68 11.14 -13.19
CA ALA A 351 -22.47 11.80 -13.70
C ALA A 351 -22.24 13.19 -13.09
N VAL A 352 -23.27 13.79 -12.51
CA VAL A 352 -23.21 15.15 -11.94
C VAL A 352 -23.94 15.22 -10.61
N ALA A 353 -23.46 16.10 -9.73
CA ALA A 353 -24.15 16.50 -8.50
C ALA A 353 -24.33 18.02 -8.46
N ARG A 354 -25.22 18.50 -7.57
CA ARG A 354 -25.40 19.94 -7.33
C ARG A 354 -24.16 20.50 -6.65
N ARG A 355 -23.61 21.61 -7.14
CA ARG A 355 -22.47 22.30 -6.51
C ARG A 355 -22.99 23.42 -5.62
N ILE A 356 -22.53 23.45 -4.37
CA ILE A 356 -22.80 24.51 -3.40
C ILE A 356 -21.47 25.09 -2.95
N THR A 357 -21.24 26.38 -3.19
CA THR A 357 -20.06 27.10 -2.72
C THR A 357 -20.30 27.64 -1.31
N LEU A 358 -19.27 27.61 -0.48
CA LEU A 358 -19.28 28.05 0.91
C LEU A 358 -18.28 29.19 1.14
N ASP A 359 -18.56 30.06 2.12
CA ASP A 359 -17.62 31.12 2.51
C ASP A 359 -16.38 30.54 3.24
N ARG A 360 -16.58 29.44 3.97
CA ARG A 360 -15.54 28.69 4.69
C ARG A 360 -15.53 27.22 4.29
N SER A 361 -14.36 26.58 4.42
CA SER A 361 -14.24 25.14 4.16
C SER A 361 -14.96 24.33 5.24
N LEU A 362 -15.62 23.24 4.83
CA LEU A 362 -16.23 22.26 5.73
C LEU A 362 -15.71 20.86 5.45
N THR A 363 -15.77 19.99 6.43
CA THR A 363 -15.59 18.54 6.25
C THR A 363 -16.94 17.88 5.94
N THR A 364 -16.92 16.70 5.31
CA THR A 364 -18.15 15.93 5.01
C THR A 364 -18.99 15.62 6.27
N PRO A 365 -18.42 15.24 7.43
CA PRO A 365 -19.18 15.05 8.67
C PRO A 365 -19.89 16.32 9.15
N GLU A 366 -19.24 17.48 9.08
CA GLU A 366 -19.84 18.77 9.42
C GLU A 366 -20.97 19.13 8.46
N ALA A 367 -20.78 18.93 7.16
CA ALA A 367 -21.84 19.15 6.17
C ALA A 367 -23.06 18.25 6.43
N ARG A 368 -22.85 16.99 6.82
CA ARG A 368 -23.94 16.09 7.23
C ARG A 368 -24.62 16.53 8.52
N GLN A 369 -23.88 17.16 9.44
CA GLN A 369 -24.48 17.72 10.65
C GLN A 369 -25.39 18.91 10.32
N CYS A 370 -24.98 19.80 9.40
CA CYS A 370 -25.84 20.90 8.94
C CYS A 370 -27.16 20.40 8.36
N LEU A 371 -27.14 19.32 7.55
CA LEU A 371 -28.36 18.69 7.04
C LEU A 371 -29.26 18.15 8.17
N ARG A 372 -28.68 17.52 9.20
CA ARG A 372 -29.42 17.01 10.35
C ARG A 372 -30.06 18.13 11.16
N ASP A 373 -29.32 19.20 11.43
CA ASP A 373 -29.78 20.35 12.21
C ASP A 373 -30.91 21.10 11.49
N ALA A 374 -30.92 21.07 10.16
CA ALA A 374 -31.94 21.69 9.31
C ALA A 374 -33.09 20.75 8.90
N ASP A 375 -33.06 19.49 9.36
CA ASP A 375 -33.98 18.41 8.99
C ASP A 375 -34.19 18.29 7.47
N VAL A 376 -33.08 18.27 6.72
CA VAL A 376 -33.08 18.23 5.25
C VAL A 376 -32.69 16.85 4.74
N TRP A 377 -33.49 16.33 3.81
CA TRP A 377 -33.26 15.02 3.21
C TRP A 377 -32.34 15.10 1.99
N ALA A 378 -31.04 15.07 2.23
CA ALA A 378 -30.01 15.12 1.18
C ALA A 378 -28.81 14.18 1.44
N ILE A 379 -28.00 13.99 0.40
CA ILE A 379 -26.69 13.32 0.43
C ILE A 379 -25.63 14.33 0.01
N VAL A 380 -24.55 14.44 0.79
CA VAL A 380 -23.49 15.45 0.58
C VAL A 380 -22.09 14.90 0.80
N ALA A 381 -21.16 15.45 0.03
CA ALA A 381 -19.72 15.27 0.20
C ALA A 381 -19.02 16.63 0.05
N SER A 382 -18.04 16.90 0.92
CA SER A 382 -17.30 18.15 0.90
C SER A 382 -16.00 18.03 0.09
N ARG A 383 -15.66 19.12 -0.60
CA ARG A 383 -14.44 19.35 -1.37
C ARG A 383 -13.88 20.74 -1.02
N GLY A 384 -13.44 20.90 0.23
CA GLY A 384 -12.93 22.18 0.73
C GLY A 384 -14.05 23.21 0.90
N LYS A 385 -14.09 24.24 0.05
CA LYS A 385 -15.12 25.30 0.04
C LYS A 385 -16.32 24.96 -0.85
N GLU A 386 -16.36 23.78 -1.43
CA GLU A 386 -17.48 23.32 -2.26
C GLU A 386 -18.12 22.08 -1.62
N ILE A 387 -19.44 21.95 -1.77
CA ILE A 387 -20.19 20.75 -1.45
C ILE A 387 -20.81 20.22 -2.73
N ALA A 388 -20.63 18.92 -2.96
CA ALA A 388 -21.39 18.15 -3.94
C ALA A 388 -22.61 17.53 -3.24
N ALA A 389 -23.80 17.77 -3.78
CA ALA A 389 -25.06 17.39 -3.13
C ALA A 389 -26.05 16.71 -4.09
N PHE A 390 -26.83 15.78 -3.54
CA PHE A 390 -28.08 15.28 -4.10
C PHE A 390 -29.22 15.62 -3.15
N GLY A 391 -30.26 16.30 -3.63
CA GLY A 391 -31.33 16.86 -2.81
C GLY A 391 -32.10 17.95 -3.52
N ASN A 392 -33.11 18.49 -2.84
CA ASN A 392 -33.88 19.64 -3.28
C ASN A 392 -33.04 20.92 -3.11
N ASP A 393 -33.04 21.79 -4.11
CA ASP A 393 -32.19 22.97 -4.17
C ASP A 393 -32.54 23.99 -3.06
N GLU A 394 -33.83 24.23 -2.81
CA GLU A 394 -34.28 25.17 -1.76
C GLU A 394 -33.91 24.66 -0.35
N GLU A 395 -34.10 23.36 -0.11
CA GLU A 395 -33.74 22.74 1.16
C GLU A 395 -32.22 22.76 1.40
N LEU A 396 -31.43 22.53 0.36
CA LEU A 396 -29.97 22.58 0.42
C LEU A 396 -29.46 23.99 0.76
N VAL A 397 -30.02 25.02 0.13
CA VAL A 397 -29.68 26.42 0.46
C VAL A 397 -30.02 26.72 1.92
N ARG A 398 -31.20 26.32 2.39
CA ARG A 398 -31.61 26.48 3.79
C ARG A 398 -30.66 25.79 4.76
N ALA A 399 -30.19 24.58 4.44
CA ALA A 399 -29.28 23.84 5.31
C ALA A 399 -27.89 24.48 5.44
N PHE A 400 -27.40 25.13 4.38
CA PHE A 400 -26.06 25.72 4.34
C PHE A 400 -26.04 27.25 4.50
N GLU A 401 -27.17 27.90 4.74
CA GLU A 401 -27.27 29.35 4.90
C GLU A 401 -26.31 29.90 5.98
N LYS A 402 -26.25 29.24 7.14
CA LYS A 402 -25.40 29.63 8.28
C LYS A 402 -23.88 29.61 7.97
N VAL A 403 -23.49 28.94 6.90
CA VAL A 403 -22.09 28.82 6.46
C VAL A 403 -21.84 29.51 5.12
N GLY A 404 -22.78 30.36 4.67
CA GLY A 404 -22.68 31.13 3.44
C GLY A 404 -22.94 30.30 2.17
N GLY A 405 -23.64 29.17 2.29
CA GLY A 405 -23.88 28.24 1.19
C GLY A 405 -24.72 28.85 0.07
N ARG A 406 -24.24 28.75 -1.17
CA ARG A 406 -24.94 29.21 -2.37
C ARG A 406 -24.84 28.16 -3.47
N ILE A 407 -25.93 27.91 -4.18
CA ILE A 407 -25.89 27.05 -5.36
C ILE A 407 -25.05 27.71 -6.45
N ASP A 408 -24.12 26.94 -7.00
CA ASP A 408 -23.22 27.37 -8.05
C ASP A 408 -23.14 26.30 -9.15
N GLY A 409 -24.28 25.99 -9.77
CA GLY A 409 -24.35 25.04 -10.88
C GLY A 409 -24.16 23.58 -10.47
N THR A 410 -23.30 22.84 -11.17
CA THR A 410 -23.10 21.40 -11.00
C THR A 410 -21.63 21.04 -10.99
N VAL A 411 -21.30 19.92 -10.33
CA VAL A 411 -19.97 19.32 -10.32
C VAL A 411 -20.02 17.95 -11.00
N SER A 412 -19.03 17.65 -11.84
CA SER A 412 -18.87 16.34 -12.48
C SER A 412 -18.37 15.32 -11.45
N LEU A 413 -18.88 14.09 -11.53
CA LEU A 413 -18.49 12.98 -10.67
C LEU A 413 -17.58 12.02 -11.44
N ALA A 414 -16.34 11.88 -10.99
CA ALA A 414 -15.36 10.96 -11.57
C ALA A 414 -14.92 9.91 -10.54
N PRO A 415 -15.78 8.95 -10.15
CA PRO A 415 -15.52 8.02 -9.04
C PRO A 415 -14.30 7.09 -9.21
N ALA A 416 -13.77 6.95 -10.42
CA ALA A 416 -12.55 6.19 -10.68
C ALA A 416 -11.27 6.92 -10.20
N VAL A 417 -11.33 8.24 -10.07
CA VAL A 417 -10.18 9.11 -9.73
C VAL A 417 -10.43 9.83 -8.40
N ASP A 418 -11.66 10.30 -8.19
CA ASP A 418 -12.05 11.11 -7.06
C ASP A 418 -12.69 10.26 -5.94
N SER A 419 -11.92 10.00 -4.87
CA SER A 419 -12.39 9.23 -3.70
C SER A 419 -13.60 9.86 -3.01
N TRP A 420 -13.71 11.20 -3.00
CA TRP A 420 -14.87 11.91 -2.45
C TRP A 420 -16.14 11.67 -3.29
N ALA A 421 -16.01 11.59 -4.62
CA ALA A 421 -17.12 11.33 -5.53
C ALA A 421 -17.59 9.88 -5.41
N LEU A 422 -16.65 8.94 -5.28
CA LEU A 422 -16.95 7.54 -4.98
C LEU A 422 -17.71 7.43 -3.66
N GLY A 423 -17.24 8.08 -2.59
CA GLY A 423 -17.92 8.09 -1.29
C GLY A 423 -19.34 8.69 -1.34
N LEU A 424 -19.54 9.78 -2.09
CA LEU A 424 -20.85 10.40 -2.32
C LEU A 424 -21.81 9.42 -3.00
N LEU A 425 -21.37 8.80 -4.09
CA LEU A 425 -22.15 7.84 -4.86
C LEU A 425 -22.47 6.58 -4.06
N TYR A 426 -21.54 6.13 -3.24
CA TYR A 426 -21.70 4.99 -2.37
C TYR A 426 -22.77 5.21 -1.29
N ASP A 427 -22.78 6.39 -0.66
CA ASP A 427 -23.84 6.80 0.26
C ASP A 427 -25.20 6.91 -0.46
N ALA A 428 -25.21 7.53 -1.64
CA ALA A 428 -26.41 7.74 -2.44
C ALA A 428 -27.04 6.40 -2.87
N LEU A 429 -26.22 5.48 -3.39
CA LEU A 429 -26.65 4.15 -3.83
C LEU A 429 -27.21 3.32 -2.66
N THR A 430 -26.53 3.34 -1.51
CA THR A 430 -26.97 2.63 -0.30
C THR A 430 -28.36 3.12 0.14
N ARG A 431 -28.63 4.43 0.04
CA ARG A 431 -29.98 4.96 0.30
C ARG A 431 -30.97 4.57 -0.80
N ALA A 432 -30.57 4.64 -2.07
CA ALA A 432 -31.44 4.34 -3.20
C ALA A 432 -31.97 2.89 -3.16
N VAL A 433 -31.13 1.92 -2.79
CA VAL A 433 -31.54 0.52 -2.64
C VAL A 433 -32.50 0.34 -1.46
N CYS A 434 -32.34 1.11 -0.37
CA CYS A 434 -33.25 1.04 0.79
C CYS A 434 -34.60 1.72 0.53
N ARG A 435 -34.66 2.69 -0.38
CA ARG A 435 -35.84 3.55 -0.57
C ARG A 435 -37.08 2.73 -0.96
N HIS A 436 -38.19 2.94 -0.24
CA HIS A 436 -39.48 2.25 -0.44
C HIS A 436 -39.45 0.71 -0.30
N ARG A 437 -38.33 0.18 0.20
CA ARG A 437 -38.11 -1.25 0.44
C ARG A 437 -38.02 -1.52 1.94
N PRO A 438 -38.35 -2.75 2.38
CA PRO A 438 -38.31 -3.13 3.79
C PRO A 438 -36.88 -3.44 4.25
N LEU A 439 -35.98 -2.49 4.01
CA LEU A 439 -34.55 -2.57 4.25
C LEU A 439 -34.10 -1.38 5.10
N ARG A 440 -33.07 -1.59 5.91
CA ARG A 440 -32.43 -0.56 6.73
C ARG A 440 -30.94 -0.49 6.41
N ALA A 441 -30.43 0.73 6.21
CA ALA A 441 -29.00 0.96 6.01
C ALA A 441 -28.26 0.98 7.35
N ARG A 442 -27.06 0.39 7.37
CA ARG A 442 -26.09 0.48 8.46
C ARG A 442 -24.80 1.08 7.92
N TRP A 443 -24.61 2.35 8.26
CA TRP A 443 -23.45 3.13 7.87
C TRP A 443 -22.22 2.69 8.66
N ARG A 444 -21.11 2.42 7.95
CA ARG A 444 -19.81 2.12 8.58
C ARG A 444 -18.73 3.05 8.01
N ARG A 445 -17.54 3.03 8.63
CA ARG A 445 -16.37 3.78 8.14
C ARG A 445 -15.84 3.24 6.81
N ALA A 446 -16.02 1.94 6.54
CA ALA A 446 -15.76 1.29 5.27
C ALA A 446 -16.78 0.15 5.09
N GLY A 447 -17.31 -0.04 3.88
CA GLY A 447 -18.34 -1.07 3.63
C GLY A 447 -19.70 -0.69 4.21
N HIS A 448 -20.63 -0.18 3.40
CA HIS A 448 -22.00 0.03 3.89
C HIS A 448 -22.76 -1.28 3.87
N ALA A 449 -23.61 -1.48 4.88
CA ALA A 449 -24.46 -2.66 4.95
C ALA A 449 -25.92 -2.29 4.79
N VAL A 450 -26.68 -3.20 4.19
CA VAL A 450 -28.13 -3.10 4.09
C VAL A 450 -28.72 -4.37 4.68
N MET A 451 -29.66 -4.22 5.61
CA MET A 451 -30.26 -5.33 6.34
C MET A 451 -31.77 -5.33 6.16
N VAL A 452 -32.39 -6.49 6.35
CA VAL A 452 -33.84 -6.56 6.40
C VAL A 452 -34.39 -5.77 7.58
N HIS A 453 -35.56 -5.15 7.40
CA HIS A 453 -36.29 -4.51 8.48
C HIS A 453 -37.06 -5.56 9.28
N GLY A 454 -36.81 -5.63 10.59
CA GLY A 454 -37.57 -6.45 11.54
C GLY A 454 -38.91 -5.83 11.93
N ASP A 455 -39.63 -6.51 12.83
CA ASP A 455 -40.89 -6.00 13.39
C ASP A 455 -40.68 -4.71 14.20
N SER A 456 -41.66 -3.80 14.19
CA SER A 456 -41.65 -2.57 14.99
C SER A 456 -42.94 -2.43 15.79
N ASP A 457 -42.83 -1.99 17.04
CA ASP A 457 -43.98 -1.79 17.94
C ASP A 457 -44.93 -0.67 17.47
N LYS A 458 -44.45 0.21 16.60
CA LYS A 458 -45.21 1.33 16.02
C LYS A 458 -45.88 0.96 14.69
N GLU A 459 -45.75 -0.27 14.22
CA GLU A 459 -46.23 -0.72 12.90
C GLU A 459 -47.71 -1.14 12.93
N THR A 460 -48.52 -0.62 12.00
CA THR A 460 -49.91 -1.05 11.85
C THR A 460 -49.99 -2.46 11.24
N PRO A 461 -51.08 -3.23 11.47
CA PRO A 461 -51.23 -4.56 10.88
C PRO A 461 -51.11 -4.59 9.35
N GLN A 462 -51.63 -3.56 8.68
CA GLN A 462 -51.55 -3.41 7.22
C GLN A 462 -50.11 -3.15 6.75
N ALA A 463 -49.35 -2.30 7.45
CA ALA A 463 -47.95 -2.04 7.15
C ALA A 463 -47.08 -3.29 7.34
N ARG A 464 -47.36 -4.07 8.39
CA ARG A 464 -46.72 -5.36 8.65
C ARG A 464 -46.93 -6.35 7.52
N GLU A 465 -48.16 -6.46 7.02
CA GLU A 465 -48.47 -7.36 5.91
C GLU A 465 -47.79 -6.91 4.61
N ALA A 466 -47.83 -5.62 4.29
CA ALA A 466 -47.15 -5.06 3.13
C ALA A 466 -45.62 -5.28 3.18
N ARG A 467 -45.00 -5.11 4.36
CA ARG A 467 -43.58 -5.42 4.57
C ARG A 467 -43.29 -6.90 4.36
N ARG A 468 -44.08 -7.80 4.95
CA ARG A 468 -43.91 -9.25 4.81
C ARG A 468 -44.03 -9.69 3.36
N SER A 469 -45.02 -9.16 2.63
CA SER A 469 -45.20 -9.39 1.21
C SER A 469 -43.97 -8.96 0.39
N LYS A 470 -43.41 -7.77 0.66
CA LYS A 470 -42.17 -7.30 0.02
C LYS A 470 -40.91 -8.11 0.40
N GLN A 471 -40.92 -8.80 1.53
CA GLN A 471 -39.81 -9.66 1.97
C GLN A 471 -39.96 -11.12 1.52
N GLU A 472 -41.05 -11.48 0.85
CA GLU A 472 -41.40 -12.87 0.54
C GLU A 472 -40.29 -13.60 -0.25
N GLY A 473 -39.66 -12.93 -1.22
CA GLY A 473 -38.55 -13.49 -1.98
C GLY A 473 -37.36 -13.88 -1.09
N LEU A 474 -36.95 -12.99 -0.18
CA LEU A 474 -35.89 -13.27 0.78
C LEU A 474 -36.30 -14.35 1.79
N ARG A 475 -37.57 -14.36 2.22
CA ARG A 475 -38.07 -15.37 3.17
C ARG A 475 -38.10 -16.78 2.58
N LYS A 476 -38.37 -16.91 1.28
CA LYS A 476 -38.30 -18.20 0.57
C LYS A 476 -36.87 -18.67 0.35
N ALA A 477 -35.93 -17.74 0.13
CA ALA A 477 -34.54 -18.06 -0.14
C ALA A 477 -33.76 -18.51 1.10
N TYR A 478 -34.07 -17.92 2.27
CA TYR A 478 -33.40 -18.30 3.51
C TYR A 478 -34.10 -19.49 4.17
N PRO A 479 -33.36 -20.53 4.60
CA PRO A 479 -33.94 -21.69 5.30
C PRO A 479 -34.41 -21.37 6.74
N ALA A 480 -34.09 -20.18 7.24
CA ALA A 480 -34.39 -19.73 8.59
C ALA A 480 -34.89 -18.28 8.59
N ALA A 481 -35.38 -17.81 9.73
CA ALA A 481 -35.93 -16.46 9.87
C ALA A 481 -34.93 -15.35 9.49
N LEU A 482 -35.40 -14.31 8.78
CA LEU A 482 -34.55 -13.20 8.34
C LEU A 482 -34.10 -12.27 9.48
N TYR A 483 -34.80 -12.28 10.61
CA TYR A 483 -34.47 -11.50 11.80
C TYR A 483 -35.06 -12.19 13.03
N GLY A 484 -34.55 -11.84 14.21
CA GLY A 484 -34.99 -12.42 15.49
C GLY A 484 -34.00 -12.14 16.59
N ALA A 485 -33.94 -13.03 17.59
CA ALA A 485 -32.93 -12.99 18.65
C ALA A 485 -31.99 -14.21 18.55
N THR A 486 -30.71 -14.03 18.87
CA THR A 486 -29.75 -15.11 19.05
C THR A 486 -30.08 -15.90 20.33
N PRO A 487 -29.50 -17.09 20.56
CA PRO A 487 -29.67 -17.82 21.82
C PRO A 487 -29.27 -17.01 23.07
N GLN A 488 -28.37 -16.02 22.90
CA GLN A 488 -27.93 -15.11 23.94
C GLN A 488 -28.82 -13.87 24.10
N GLY A 489 -29.92 -13.77 23.34
CA GLY A 489 -30.89 -12.68 23.41
C GLY A 489 -30.57 -11.45 22.57
N TYR A 490 -29.50 -11.46 21.76
CA TYR A 490 -29.13 -10.31 20.93
C TYR A 490 -29.96 -10.28 19.64
N PRO A 491 -30.48 -9.12 19.21
CA PRO A 491 -31.24 -9.06 17.96
C PRO A 491 -30.33 -9.25 16.76
N PHE A 492 -30.76 -10.06 15.79
CA PHE A 492 -30.05 -10.32 14.54
C PHE A 492 -30.91 -10.03 13.32
N TYR A 493 -30.24 -9.75 12.20
CA TYR A 493 -30.83 -9.42 10.91
C TYR A 493 -29.97 -9.98 9.78
N GLU A 494 -30.57 -10.66 8.82
CA GLU A 494 -29.93 -11.01 7.56
C GLU A 494 -29.81 -9.75 6.69
N GLY A 495 -28.70 -9.62 5.98
CA GLY A 495 -28.39 -8.46 5.19
C GLY A 495 -27.28 -8.74 4.19
N VAL A 496 -26.78 -7.68 3.58
CA VAL A 496 -25.62 -7.69 2.69
C VAL A 496 -24.71 -6.53 3.03
N GLU A 497 -23.39 -6.75 2.98
CA GLU A 497 -22.41 -5.69 2.83
C GLU A 497 -22.34 -5.33 1.35
N LEU A 498 -22.35 -4.05 1.00
CA LEU A 498 -22.34 -3.55 -0.37
C LEU A 498 -20.96 -3.00 -0.69
N HIS A 499 -20.48 -3.13 -1.92
CA HIS A 499 -19.24 -2.50 -2.39
C HIS A 499 -19.44 -2.01 -3.83
N LEU A 500 -18.90 -0.83 -4.16
CA LEU A 500 -18.98 -0.26 -5.51
C LEU A 500 -17.59 -0.30 -6.12
N GLU A 501 -17.40 -1.15 -7.10
CA GLU A 501 -16.09 -1.47 -7.67
C GLU A 501 -16.07 -1.31 -9.18
N GLN A 502 -14.92 -0.91 -9.72
CA GLN A 502 -14.70 -0.84 -11.17
C GLN A 502 -13.85 -2.03 -11.61
N ALA A 503 -14.38 -2.86 -12.51
CA ALA A 503 -13.68 -4.00 -13.08
C ALA A 503 -14.09 -4.19 -14.55
N ALA A 504 -13.11 -4.51 -15.41
CA ALA A 504 -13.31 -4.66 -16.86
C ALA A 504 -14.05 -3.46 -17.48
N GLU A 505 -13.61 -2.24 -17.13
CA GLU A 505 -14.17 -0.96 -17.61
C GLU A 505 -15.65 -0.73 -17.27
N ARG A 506 -16.19 -1.48 -16.30
CA ARG A 506 -17.59 -1.39 -15.85
C ARG A 506 -17.66 -1.22 -14.34
N TRP A 507 -18.73 -0.58 -13.90
CA TRP A 507 -19.06 -0.46 -12.48
C TRP A 507 -19.94 -1.62 -12.03
N TRP A 508 -19.62 -2.15 -10.86
CA TRP A 508 -20.30 -3.28 -10.25
C TRP A 508 -20.70 -2.92 -8.82
N LEU A 509 -21.95 -3.19 -8.47
CA LEU A 509 -22.37 -3.28 -7.08
C LEU A 509 -22.14 -4.72 -6.63
N THR A 510 -21.01 -4.97 -6.00
CA THR A 510 -20.74 -6.24 -5.32
C THR A 510 -21.46 -6.25 -3.98
N PHE A 511 -21.94 -7.42 -3.57
CA PHE A 511 -22.62 -7.58 -2.30
C PHE A 511 -22.25 -8.91 -1.63
N GLU A 512 -22.09 -8.89 -0.31
CA GLU A 512 -21.73 -10.06 0.49
C GLU A 512 -22.83 -10.33 1.51
N PRO A 513 -23.63 -11.40 1.35
CA PRO A 513 -24.63 -11.77 2.33
C PRO A 513 -24.03 -12.04 3.71
N ALA A 514 -24.55 -11.37 4.73
CA ALA A 514 -24.10 -11.47 6.10
C ALA A 514 -25.27 -11.50 7.10
N THR A 515 -25.02 -12.08 8.28
CA THR A 515 -25.95 -12.09 9.41
C THR A 515 -25.41 -11.10 10.44
N PHE A 516 -26.07 -9.97 10.57
CA PHE A 516 -25.68 -8.89 11.47
C PHE A 516 -26.32 -9.12 12.83
N VAL A 517 -25.52 -9.04 13.89
CA VAL A 517 -26.00 -9.13 15.27
C VAL A 517 -25.66 -7.84 15.98
N ASP A 518 -26.64 -7.27 16.68
CA ASP A 518 -26.46 -6.05 17.46
C ASP A 518 -26.01 -6.44 18.87
N VAL A 519 -24.70 -6.64 19.02
CA VAL A 519 -24.03 -6.89 20.31
C VAL A 519 -23.68 -5.54 20.95
N PRO A 520 -24.00 -5.30 22.23
CA PRO A 520 -23.60 -4.08 22.93
C PRO A 520 -22.07 -4.05 23.07
N TYR A 521 -21.41 -3.20 22.29
CA TYR A 521 -20.01 -2.86 22.50
C TYR A 521 -19.89 -1.91 23.70
N PRO A 522 -18.89 -2.07 24.59
CA PRO A 522 -18.55 -1.01 25.52
C PRO A 522 -18.13 0.23 24.72
N GLU A 523 -18.74 1.38 25.00
CA GLU A 523 -18.37 2.65 24.37
C GLU A 523 -16.87 2.92 24.58
N ARG A 524 -16.16 3.26 23.51
CA ARG A 524 -14.82 3.85 23.62
C ARG A 524 -14.98 5.24 24.21
N SER A 525 -14.39 5.51 25.37
CA SER A 525 -14.29 6.88 25.88
C SER A 525 -13.53 7.75 24.87
N ILE A 526 -14.06 8.94 24.61
CA ILE A 526 -13.51 9.91 23.64
C ILE A 526 -12.12 10.41 24.09
N ASP A 527 -11.77 10.23 25.37
CA ASP A 527 -10.49 10.65 25.97
C ASP A 527 -9.30 9.71 25.69
N GLN A 528 -9.47 8.65 24.90
CA GLN A 528 -8.38 7.74 24.51
C GLN A 528 -7.95 7.90 23.04
N ALA A 529 -7.78 9.14 22.58
CA ALA A 529 -7.19 9.43 21.27
C ALA A 529 -5.72 8.98 21.15
N ASP A 530 -5.01 8.78 22.27
CA ASP A 530 -3.60 8.35 22.31
C ASP A 530 -3.41 6.82 22.53
N ALA A 531 -4.49 6.03 22.51
CA ALA A 531 -4.44 4.59 22.80
C ALA A 531 -4.24 3.69 21.56
N ASP A 532 -3.81 4.23 20.42
CA ASP A 532 -3.33 3.40 19.29
C ASP A 532 -1.86 2.97 19.43
N ALA A 533 -1.19 3.34 20.53
CA ALA A 533 0.22 3.03 20.83
C ALA A 533 0.45 1.81 21.76
N LEU A 534 -0.60 1.11 22.22
CA LEU A 534 -0.46 -0.06 23.09
C LEU A 534 -0.67 -1.36 22.29
N LEU A 535 0.35 -2.23 22.30
CA LEU A 535 0.41 -3.55 21.64
C LEU A 535 -0.56 -4.60 22.20
N GLU A 536 -1.38 -4.26 23.20
CA GLU A 536 -2.33 -5.17 23.82
C GLU A 536 -3.75 -4.60 23.77
N LYS A 537 -4.39 -4.69 22.60
CA LYS A 537 -5.85 -4.52 22.52
C LYS A 537 -6.50 -5.76 23.16
N PRO A 538 -7.34 -5.64 24.20
CA PRO A 538 -8.12 -6.78 24.68
C PRO A 538 -8.97 -7.30 23.52
N ARG A 539 -8.73 -8.55 23.12
CA ARG A 539 -9.50 -9.21 22.05
C ARG A 539 -10.94 -9.35 22.54
N PHE A 540 -11.81 -8.45 22.09
CA PHE A 540 -13.24 -8.64 22.25
C PHE A 540 -13.65 -9.82 21.36
N VAL A 541 -13.85 -10.98 21.99
CA VAL A 541 -14.37 -12.17 21.30
C VAL A 541 -15.87 -11.98 21.16
N ASP A 542 -16.34 -11.85 19.92
CA ASP A 542 -17.76 -11.77 19.62
C ASP A 542 -18.47 -13.06 20.08
N PRO A 543 -19.35 -13.02 21.09
CA PRO A 543 -19.95 -14.21 21.69
C PRO A 543 -20.94 -14.92 20.75
N THR A 544 -21.21 -14.35 19.57
CA THR A 544 -22.17 -14.86 18.60
C THR A 544 -21.51 -15.45 17.35
N ILE A 545 -20.17 -15.44 17.27
CA ILE A 545 -19.43 -15.88 16.08
C ILE A 545 -19.68 -17.35 15.73
N ASP A 546 -19.69 -18.23 16.73
CA ASP A 546 -19.90 -19.68 16.53
C ASP A 546 -21.33 -19.95 16.06
N TRP A 547 -22.32 -19.27 16.66
CA TRP A 547 -23.71 -19.35 16.22
C TRP A 547 -23.91 -18.90 14.76
N ARG A 548 -23.24 -17.81 14.34
CA ARG A 548 -23.29 -17.37 12.92
C ARG A 548 -22.66 -18.40 11.99
N ARG A 549 -21.53 -18.99 12.38
CA ARG A 549 -20.85 -20.03 11.60
C ARG A 549 -21.72 -21.27 11.44
N GLU A 550 -22.32 -21.75 12.52
CA GLU A 550 -23.26 -22.90 12.49
C GLU A 550 -24.45 -22.63 11.57
N ARG A 551 -25.00 -21.41 11.62
CA ARG A 551 -26.12 -21.00 10.75
C ARG A 551 -25.76 -20.98 9.26
N TRP A 552 -24.49 -20.78 8.91
CA TRP A 552 -24.01 -20.74 7.52
C TRP A 552 -23.49 -22.09 7.04
N ALA A 553 -23.03 -22.95 7.94
CA ALA A 553 -22.42 -24.24 7.61
C ALA A 553 -23.33 -25.17 6.79
N THR A 554 -24.65 -25.01 6.91
CA THR A 554 -25.66 -25.81 6.19
C THR A 554 -26.09 -25.20 4.85
N ARG A 555 -25.58 -24.02 4.49
CA ARG A 555 -25.90 -23.34 3.23
C ARG A 555 -24.98 -23.86 2.13
N TYR A 556 -25.45 -24.88 1.41
CA TYR A 556 -24.76 -25.38 0.21
C TYR A 556 -25.04 -24.48 -1.01
N ASN A 557 -24.49 -24.83 -2.18
CA ASN A 557 -24.51 -23.97 -3.37
C ASN A 557 -25.92 -23.59 -3.85
N ASP A 558 -26.90 -24.49 -3.73
CA ASP A 558 -28.29 -24.25 -4.09
C ASP A 558 -28.93 -23.18 -3.18
N VAL A 559 -28.66 -23.25 -1.87
CA VAL A 559 -29.14 -22.27 -0.89
C VAL A 559 -28.49 -20.90 -1.14
N TRP A 560 -27.17 -20.86 -1.34
CA TRP A 560 -26.47 -19.61 -1.65
C TRP A 560 -26.92 -19.00 -2.97
N ALA A 561 -27.16 -19.82 -4.01
CA ALA A 561 -27.70 -19.33 -5.27
C ALA A 561 -29.06 -18.66 -5.08
N ALA A 562 -29.97 -19.28 -4.32
CA ALA A 562 -31.28 -18.70 -4.01
C ALA A 562 -31.17 -17.39 -3.19
N ILE A 563 -30.26 -17.33 -2.22
CA ILE A 563 -30.00 -16.11 -1.42
C ILE A 563 -29.46 -14.98 -2.32
N ILE A 564 -28.49 -15.28 -3.18
CA ILE A 564 -27.92 -14.32 -4.13
C ILE A 564 -28.99 -13.83 -5.10
N ASP A 565 -29.84 -14.71 -5.63
CA ASP A 565 -30.99 -14.35 -6.47
C ASP A 565 -31.95 -13.40 -5.76
N ALA A 566 -32.33 -13.72 -4.53
CA ALA A 566 -33.27 -12.92 -3.77
C ALA A 566 -32.70 -11.52 -3.45
N TRP A 567 -31.42 -11.43 -3.08
CA TRP A 567 -30.76 -10.14 -2.86
C TRP A 567 -30.58 -9.35 -4.14
N ALA A 568 -30.18 -9.99 -5.25
CA ALA A 568 -30.03 -9.33 -6.54
C ALA A 568 -31.33 -8.63 -6.97
N ASN A 569 -32.46 -9.36 -6.89
CA ASN A 569 -33.78 -8.81 -7.19
C ASN A 569 -34.21 -7.73 -6.19
N THR A 570 -33.91 -7.90 -4.90
CA THR A 570 -34.27 -6.90 -3.87
C THR A 570 -33.50 -5.59 -4.06
N LEU A 571 -32.20 -5.66 -4.35
CA LEU A 571 -31.33 -4.49 -4.52
C LEU A 571 -31.58 -3.78 -5.86
N ALA A 572 -31.69 -4.52 -6.96
CA ALA A 572 -31.93 -3.93 -8.28
C ALA A 572 -33.38 -3.45 -8.46
N GLY A 573 -34.34 -4.10 -7.79
CA GLY A 573 -35.76 -3.94 -8.08
C GLY A 573 -36.17 -4.66 -9.38
N ASP A 574 -37.28 -4.22 -9.97
CA ASP A 574 -37.72 -4.74 -11.27
C ASP A 574 -36.70 -4.36 -12.35
N ALA A 575 -36.51 -5.25 -13.33
CA ALA A 575 -35.49 -5.11 -14.36
C ALA A 575 -35.55 -3.73 -15.06
N GLY A 576 -34.51 -2.92 -14.87
CA GLY A 576 -34.36 -1.60 -15.50
C GLY A 576 -35.07 -0.44 -14.78
N GLN A 577 -35.65 -0.66 -13.60
CA GLN A 577 -36.21 0.42 -12.78
C GLN A 577 -35.11 1.36 -12.29
N ALA A 578 -35.35 2.66 -12.41
CA ALA A 578 -34.47 3.69 -11.85
C ALA A 578 -34.60 3.72 -10.32
N LEU A 579 -33.47 3.60 -9.64
CA LEU A 579 -33.34 3.76 -8.20
C LEU A 579 -33.04 5.23 -7.90
N LEU A 580 -33.95 5.86 -7.17
CA LEU A 580 -33.87 7.25 -6.75
C LEU A 580 -33.37 7.32 -5.31
N THR A 581 -32.41 8.20 -5.02
CA THR A 581 -31.84 8.36 -3.68
C THR A 581 -32.74 9.23 -2.78
N THR A 582 -33.10 10.42 -3.23
CA THR A 582 -33.92 11.38 -2.46
C THR A 582 -35.37 11.40 -2.93
N GLY A 583 -35.62 11.11 -4.21
CA GLY A 583 -36.93 11.20 -4.86
C GLY A 583 -37.33 12.63 -5.19
N VAL A 584 -36.37 13.52 -5.40
CA VAL A 584 -36.63 14.93 -5.72
C VAL A 584 -37.19 15.05 -7.14
N PRO A 585 -38.30 15.79 -7.35
CA PRO A 585 -38.86 15.99 -8.68
C PRO A 585 -37.88 16.69 -9.62
N GLN A 586 -37.99 16.39 -10.93
CA GLN A 586 -37.19 17.04 -11.94
C GLN A 586 -37.52 18.55 -11.99
N GLY A 587 -36.50 19.38 -11.78
CA GLY A 587 -36.63 20.85 -11.76
C GLY A 587 -36.45 21.48 -10.38
N ASP A 588 -36.73 20.73 -9.31
CA ASP A 588 -36.64 21.23 -7.93
C ASP A 588 -35.28 20.93 -7.27
N GLY A 589 -34.41 20.20 -7.96
CA GLY A 589 -33.07 19.84 -7.50
C GLY A 589 -32.43 18.74 -8.34
N ILE A 590 -31.42 18.08 -7.78
CA ILE A 590 -30.71 16.96 -8.43
C ILE A 590 -30.80 15.73 -7.53
N ASP A 591 -31.38 14.66 -8.05
CA ASP A 591 -31.37 13.34 -7.40
C ASP A 591 -30.24 12.47 -7.98
N ALA A 592 -29.75 11.52 -7.18
CA ALA A 592 -28.90 10.46 -7.65
C ALA A 592 -29.75 9.31 -8.19
N VAL A 593 -29.66 9.11 -9.50
CA VAL A 593 -30.37 8.06 -10.23
C VAL A 593 -29.41 6.92 -10.57
N PHE A 594 -29.73 5.70 -10.14
CA PHE A 594 -28.98 4.49 -10.50
C PHE A 594 -29.87 3.51 -11.25
N LYS A 595 -29.29 2.72 -12.15
CA LYS A 595 -29.94 1.51 -12.68
C LYS A 595 -29.01 0.33 -12.47
N LEU A 596 -29.53 -0.72 -11.86
CA LEU A 596 -28.81 -1.96 -11.63
C LEU A 596 -29.41 -3.07 -12.49
N SER A 597 -28.58 -3.96 -13.00
CA SER A 597 -29.06 -5.21 -13.57
C SER A 597 -29.49 -6.16 -12.45
N PRO A 598 -30.68 -6.79 -12.53
CA PRO A 598 -31.06 -7.86 -11.59
C PRO A 598 -30.29 -9.17 -11.86
N VAL A 599 -29.66 -9.29 -13.03
CA VAL A 599 -28.81 -10.43 -13.38
C VAL A 599 -27.40 -10.18 -12.86
N THR A 600 -26.93 -11.11 -12.03
CA THR A 600 -25.58 -11.08 -11.44
C THR A 600 -24.50 -11.47 -12.47
N ALA A 601 -23.24 -11.11 -12.18
CA ALA A 601 -22.11 -11.53 -13.00
C ALA A 601 -21.87 -13.04 -12.91
N TRP A 602 -21.32 -13.60 -13.99
CA TRP A 602 -20.86 -14.98 -14.08
C TRP A 602 -19.45 -15.01 -14.67
N SER A 603 -18.60 -15.90 -14.16
CA SER A 603 -17.28 -16.12 -14.74
C SER A 603 -17.37 -16.80 -16.09
N ARG A 604 -16.37 -16.58 -16.93
CA ARG A 604 -16.13 -17.41 -18.11
C ARG A 604 -15.33 -18.65 -17.69
N PRO A 605 -15.58 -19.83 -18.26
CA PRO A 605 -14.74 -21.01 -18.02
C PRO A 605 -13.41 -20.81 -18.75
N SER A 606 -12.38 -20.43 -18.02
CA SER A 606 -11.07 -20.06 -18.58
C SER A 606 -9.98 -21.11 -18.36
N HIS A 607 -10.30 -22.24 -17.72
CA HIS A 607 -9.32 -23.25 -17.36
C HIS A 607 -9.87 -24.66 -17.55
N ASP A 608 -9.02 -25.53 -18.08
CA ASP A 608 -9.28 -26.96 -18.25
C ASP A 608 -8.44 -27.73 -17.26
N HIS A 609 -9.08 -28.28 -16.24
CA HIS A 609 -8.41 -29.03 -15.19
C HIS A 609 -9.04 -30.40 -15.05
N ALA A 610 -8.21 -31.45 -14.98
CA ALA A 610 -8.64 -32.85 -14.90
C ALA A 610 -9.61 -33.15 -13.75
N TYR A 611 -9.61 -32.32 -12.70
CA TYR A 611 -10.60 -32.37 -11.62
C TYR A 611 -12.05 -32.21 -12.12
N PHE A 612 -12.29 -31.35 -13.12
CA PHE A 612 -13.62 -31.07 -13.65
C PHE A 612 -14.11 -32.11 -14.66
N HIS A 613 -13.24 -33.03 -15.10
CA HIS A 613 -13.59 -34.17 -15.98
C HIS A 613 -13.97 -35.44 -15.21
N ARG A 614 -14.01 -35.39 -13.88
CA ARG A 614 -14.41 -36.54 -13.08
C ARG A 614 -15.91 -36.74 -13.24
N ALA A 615 -16.30 -37.89 -13.82
CA ALA A 615 -17.69 -38.31 -13.81
C ALA A 615 -18.18 -38.44 -12.35
N LYS A 616 -19.37 -37.91 -12.07
CA LYS A 616 -20.04 -38.05 -10.77
C LYS A 616 -20.46 -39.49 -10.49
#